data_AF-A0A2T5B7K2-F1
#
_entry.id   AF-A0A2T5B7K2-F1
#
_cell.length_a   1.000
_cell.length_b   1.000
_cell.length_c   1.000
_cell.angle_alpha   90.00
_cell.angle_beta   90.00
_cell.angle_gamma   90.00
#
_symmetry.space_group_name_H-M   'P 1'
#
loop_
_entity.id
_entity.type
_entity.pdbx_description
1 polymer ?
#
loop_
_entity_poly.entity_id
_entity_poly.type
_entity_poly.pdbx_seq_one_letter_code
_entity_poly.pdbx_strand_id
1 'polypeptide(L)' 'MSALATQFDVHPNQIKQWKDHLLDGVTDVFDDKPEASKEPEIDVKSLHAKIGQLALENDFLGEALARAGLLPSAKK' A
#
# COMPACT_ATOMS: atom_id res chain seq x y z
N MET A 1 -37.56 -9.19 -0.75
CA MET A 1 -36.45 -10.15 -0.99
C MET A 1 -36.70 -11.03 -2.21
N SER A 2 -37.90 -11.59 -2.42
CA SER A 2 -38.20 -12.44 -3.59
C SER A 2 -38.00 -11.74 -4.94
N ALA A 3 -38.46 -10.49 -5.11
CA ALA A 3 -38.24 -9.76 -6.36
C ALA A 3 -36.74 -9.52 -6.67
N LEU A 4 -35.94 -9.20 -5.64
CA LEU A 4 -34.48 -9.04 -5.77
C LEU A 4 -33.79 -10.37 -6.09
N ALA A 5 -34.21 -11.45 -5.43
CA ALA A 5 -33.69 -12.79 -5.64
C ALA A 5 -33.87 -13.22 -7.10
N THR A 6 -35.05 -12.97 -7.67
CA THR A 6 -35.35 -13.25 -9.07
C THR A 6 -34.60 -12.33 -10.03
N GLN A 7 -34.51 -11.03 -9.73
CA GLN A 7 -33.86 -10.06 -10.60
C GLN A 7 -32.36 -10.30 -10.76
N PHE A 8 -31.69 -10.69 -9.67
CA PHE A 8 -30.24 -10.86 -9.63
C PHE A 8 -29.80 -12.33 -9.59
N ASP A 9 -30.74 -13.26 -9.73
CA ASP A 9 -30.53 -14.72 -9.67
C ASP A 9 -29.71 -15.16 -8.42
N VAL A 10 -30.10 -14.62 -7.26
CA VAL A 10 -29.46 -14.90 -5.97
C VAL A 10 -30.47 -15.47 -4.98
N HIS A 11 -30.01 -16.35 -4.08
CA HIS A 11 -30.89 -16.97 -3.12
C HIS A 11 -31.38 -15.94 -2.07
N PRO A 12 -32.65 -15.95 -1.63
CA PRO A 12 -33.16 -15.01 -0.63
C PRO A 12 -32.35 -14.95 0.67
N ASN A 13 -31.75 -16.07 1.08
CA ASN A 13 -30.87 -16.13 2.25
C ASN A 13 -29.56 -15.33 2.07
N GLN A 14 -29.02 -15.27 0.85
CA GLN A 14 -27.82 -14.46 0.55
C GLN A 14 -28.14 -12.97 0.65
N ILE A 15 -29.30 -12.54 0.15
CA ILE A 15 -29.77 -11.15 0.29
C ILE A 15 -29.94 -10.79 1.77
N LYS A 16 -30.45 -11.73 2.58
CA LYS A 16 -30.55 -11.53 4.04
C LYS A 16 -29.17 -11.37 4.67
N GLN A 17 -28.24 -12.26 4.37
CA GLN A 17 -26.87 -12.19 4.90
C GLN A 17 -26.17 -10.87 4.53
N TRP A 18 -26.26 -10.45 3.27
CA TRP A 18 -25.69 -9.18 2.83
C TRP A 18 -26.35 -7.97 3.50
N LYS A 19 -27.67 -8.01 3.68
CA LYS A 19 -28.40 -6.97 4.41
C LYS A 19 -27.94 -6.90 5.87
N ASP A 20 -27.81 -8.04 6.54
CA ASP A 20 -27.39 -8.10 7.94
C ASP A 20 -25.95 -7.55 8.08
N HIS A 21 -25.02 -7.98 7.21
CA HIS A 21 -23.66 -7.44 7.16
C HIS A 21 -23.62 -5.92 6.89
N LEU A 22 -24.47 -5.43 5.97
CA LEU A 22 -24.54 -4.00 5.67
C LEU A 22 -25.02 -3.20 6.88
N LEU A 23 -26.03 -3.70 7.61
CA LEU A 23 -26.56 -3.02 8.80
C LEU A 23 -25.54 -3.01 9.94
N ASP A 24 -24.78 -4.09 10.11
CA ASP A 24 -23.74 -4.19 11.13
C ASP A 24 -22.56 -3.25 10.83
N GLY A 25 -22.20 -3.05 9.56
CA GLY A 25 -21.11 -2.17 9.12
C GLY A 25 -21.54 -0.78 8.63
N VAL A 26 -22.82 -0.40 8.77
CA VAL A 26 -23.33 0.86 8.20
C VAL A 26 -22.68 2.08 8.87
N THR A 27 -22.40 1.99 10.16
CA THR A 27 -21.73 3.06 10.90
C THR A 27 -20.31 3.24 10.40
N ASP A 28 -19.58 2.16 10.15
CA ASP A 28 -18.18 2.23 9.75
C ASP A 28 -17.99 2.81 8.33
N VAL A 29 -19.01 2.68 7.48
CA VAL A 29 -19.00 3.17 6.08
C VAL A 29 -19.54 4.59 5.94
N PHE A 30 -20.53 4.97 6.77
CA PHE A 30 -21.24 6.25 6.66
C PHE A 30 -20.95 7.23 7.80
N ASP A 31 -20.20 6.84 8.83
CA ASP A 31 -19.60 7.80 9.75
C ASP A 31 -18.51 8.56 9.00
N ASP A 32 -18.63 9.89 8.99
CA ASP A 32 -17.71 10.81 8.29
C ASP A 32 -16.34 10.90 8.98
N LYS A 33 -16.15 10.09 10.02
CA LYS A 33 -14.85 9.82 10.59
C LYS A 33 -14.27 8.69 9.75
N PRO A 34 -13.34 8.97 8.81
CA PRO A 34 -12.52 7.89 8.30
C PRO A 34 -11.95 7.21 9.54
N GLU A 35 -12.25 5.92 9.73
CA GLU A 35 -11.28 5.02 10.33
C GLU A 35 -10.06 5.29 9.48
N ALA A 36 -9.20 6.18 9.97
CA ALA A 36 -8.01 6.57 9.30
C ALA A 36 -7.33 5.24 9.11
N SER A 37 -7.39 4.72 7.87
CA SER A 37 -6.46 3.71 7.42
C SER A 37 -5.16 4.25 7.94
N LYS A 38 -4.59 3.57 8.93
CA LYS A 38 -3.28 3.88 9.44
C LYS A 38 -2.36 3.52 8.30
N GLU A 39 -2.39 4.31 7.24
CA GLU A 39 -1.26 4.45 6.35
C GLU A 39 -0.11 4.69 7.32
N PRO A 40 0.88 3.79 7.31
CA PRO A 40 1.97 3.90 8.26
C PRO A 40 2.52 5.31 8.11
N GLU A 41 2.64 6.03 9.22
CA GLU A 41 3.22 7.37 9.19
C GLU A 41 4.59 7.25 8.53
N ILE A 42 4.68 7.68 7.28
CA ILE A 42 5.91 7.58 6.51
C ILE A 42 6.85 8.62 7.09
N ASP A 43 7.88 8.16 7.79
CA ASP A 43 8.94 9.05 8.26
C ASP A 43 9.81 9.49 7.08
N VAL A 44 9.32 10.50 6.37
CA VAL A 44 9.99 11.13 5.23
C VAL A 44 11.38 11.64 5.60
N LYS A 45 11.61 12.03 6.86
CA LYS A 45 12.93 12.50 7.33
C LYS A 45 13.92 11.34 7.40
N SER A 46 13.51 10.20 7.95
CA SER A 46 14.32 8.98 7.96
C SER A 46 14.66 8.50 6.54
N LEU A 47 13.69 8.55 5.62
CA LEU A 47 13.92 8.21 4.22
C LEU A 47 14.96 9.13 3.57
N HIS A 48 14.84 10.45 3.72
CA HIS A 48 15.84 11.39 3.16
C HIS A 48 17.23 11.20 3.78
N ALA A 49 17.32 10.93 5.09
CA ALA A 49 18.59 10.61 5.73
C ALA A 49 19.21 9.35 5.13
N LYS A 50 18.41 8.30 4.89
CA LYS A 50 18.90 7.06 4.28
C LYS A 50 19.33 7.26 2.82
N ILE A 51 18.61 8.06 2.05
CA ILE A 51 18.99 8.44 0.67
C ILE A 51 20.34 9.15 0.67
N GLY A 52 20.53 10.14 1.56
CA GLY A 52 21.80 10.87 1.68
C GLY A 52 22.96 9.97 2.08
N GLN A 53 22.75 9.05 3.04
CA GLN A 53 23.75 8.06 3.43
C GLN A 53 24.13 7.15 2.25
N LEU A 54 23.15 6.60 1.55
CA LEU A 54 23.39 5.70 0.41
C LEU A 54 24.08 6.41 -0.75
N ALA A 55 23.77 7.70 -1.00
CA ALA A 55 24.46 8.49 -2.00
C ALA A 55 25.96 8.63 -1.67
N LEU A 56 26.28 9.00 -0.43
CA LEU A 56 27.68 9.10 0.02
C LEU A 56 28.41 7.75 -0.04
N GLU A 57 27.76 6.66 0.40
CA GLU A 57 28.35 5.31 0.36
C GLU A 57 28.62 4.85 -1.08
N ASN A 58 27.66 5.07 -1.99
CA ASN A 58 27.81 4.71 -3.40
C ASN A 58 28.92 5.53 -4.09
N ASP A 59 28.99 6.84 -3.84
CA ASP A 59 30.05 7.69 -4.39
C ASP A 59 31.43 7.24 -3.90
N PHE A 60 31.56 6.99 -2.59
CA PHE A 60 32.79 6.47 -2.00
C PHE A 60 33.21 5.13 -2.63
N LEU A 61 32.28 4.19 -2.77
CA LEU A 61 32.56 2.88 -3.37
C LEU A 61 32.94 3.01 -4.85
N GLY A 62 32.25 3.89 -5.59
CA GLY A 62 32.56 4.19 -6.99
C GLY A 62 33.99 4.74 -7.14
N GLU A 63 34.36 5.72 -6.32
CA GLU A 63 35.73 6.26 -6.30
C GLU A 63 36.77 5.23 -5.88
N ALA A 64 36.49 4.41 -4.87
CA ALA A 64 37.40 3.38 -4.40
C ALA A 64 37.64 2.30 -5.48
N LEU A 65 36.59 1.86 -6.17
CA LEU A 65 36.69 0.93 -7.29
C LEU A 65 37.45 1.55 -8.47
N ALA A 66 37.27 2.85 -8.72
CA ALA A 66 38.04 3.59 -9.74
C ALA A 66 39.54 3.56 -9.43
N ARG A 67 39.90 3.88 -8.19
CA ARG A 67 41.30 3.86 -7.71
C ARG A 67 41.89 2.45 -7.74
N ALA A 68 41.09 1.43 -7.44
CA ALA A 68 41.52 0.03 -7.47
C ALA A 68 41.63 -0.55 -8.88
N GLY A 69 41.20 0.17 -9.93
CA GLY A 69 41.15 -0.36 -11.30
C GLY A 69 40.10 -1.46 -11.48
N LEU A 70 39.14 -1.57 -10.56
CA LEU A 70 38.11 -2.60 -10.52
C LEU A 70 36.75 -2.11 -10.98
N LEU A 71 36.66 -0.88 -11.53
CA LEU A 71 35.43 -0.44 -12.18
C LEU A 71 35.09 -1.43 -13.29
N PRO A 72 33.91 -2.08 -13.24
CA PRO A 72 33.42 -2.77 -14.40
C PRO A 72 33.22 -1.69 -15.47
N SER A 73 34.09 -1.67 -16.48
CA SER A 73 33.78 -0.97 -17.72
C SER A 73 32.42 -1.51 -18.14
N ALA A 74 31.37 -0.67 -18.09
CA ALA A 74 30.08 -1.01 -18.66
C ALA A 74 30.31 -1.25 -20.15
N LYS A 75 30.59 -2.50 -20.52
CA LYS A 75 30.60 -2.92 -21.92
C LYS A 75 29.16 -2.78 -22.40
N LYS A 76 29.01 -1.83 -23.32
CA LYS A 76 28.00 -1.68 -24.38
C LYS A 76 26.80 -2.62 -24.34
#